data_AF-A0A7V9PQ76-F1
#
_entry.id   AF-A0A7V9PQ76-F1
#
_cell.length_a   1.000
_cell.length_b   1.000
_cell.length_c   1.000
_cell.angle_alpha   90.00
_cell.angle_beta   90.00
_cell.angle_gamma   90.00
#
_symmetry.space_group_name_H-M   'P 1'
#
loop_
_entity.id
_entity.type
_entity.pdbx_description
1 polymer ?
#
loop_
_entity_poly.entity_id
_entity_poly.type
_entity_poly.pdbx_seq_one_letter_code
_entity_poly.pdbx_strand_id
1 'polypeptide(L)'
;MGRRLSEHTRDLVRSFVGGGLDREALAGFASSGDVRQAWLLSDLLRFVQSREDEQRLVAAFERLLNSDPRRDPSFAESAWRSVTNHLIAWDLPAAPGYVAAKAELFTAVEPRWKPFFEDRDADIDWRLVSWGGVLIDDRREGDAEPCPRSCIPALDDPRLTDAAGGDWYPDDGIVFGVTVGGEAVAFPRNVMEVHEMVT
;
A
#
# COMPACT_ATOMS: atom_id res chain seq x y z
N MET A 1 8.45 -28.02 -6.53
CA MET A 1 7.06 -28.09 -7.04
C MET A 1 6.19 -27.26 -6.11
N GLY A 2 6.03 -25.96 -6.38
CA GLY A 2 5.33 -25.03 -5.48
C GLY A 2 3.85 -25.41 -5.40
N ARG A 3 3.32 -25.60 -4.18
CA ARG A 3 1.88 -25.84 -3.99
C ARG A 3 1.12 -24.62 -4.52
N ARG A 4 0.09 -24.86 -5.33
CA ARG A 4 -0.79 -23.82 -5.86
C ARG A 4 -1.62 -23.21 -4.73
N LEU A 5 -2.09 -21.99 -4.95
CA LEU A 5 -3.12 -21.34 -4.13
C LEU A 5 -4.31 -22.29 -3.92
N SER A 6 -4.89 -22.26 -2.71
CA SER A 6 -6.14 -22.96 -2.46
C SER A 6 -7.24 -22.44 -3.40
N GLU A 7 -8.25 -23.26 -3.66
CA GLU A 7 -9.38 -22.87 -4.51
C GLU A 7 -10.11 -21.65 -3.95
N HIS A 8 -10.44 -21.68 -2.65
CA HIS A 8 -11.06 -20.55 -1.97
C HIS A 8 -10.21 -19.26 -2.03
N THR A 9 -8.88 -19.35 -1.95
CA THR A 9 -8.01 -18.18 -2.11
C THR A 9 -8.13 -17.58 -3.51
N ARG A 10 -8.13 -18.43 -4.55
CA ARG A 10 -8.27 -17.96 -5.94
C ARG A 10 -9.64 -17.35 -6.18
N ASP A 11 -10.69 -17.95 -5.64
CA ASP A 11 -12.05 -17.44 -5.80
C ASP A 11 -12.23 -16.10 -5.08
N LEU A 12 -11.63 -15.94 -3.89
CA LEU A 12 -11.63 -14.68 -3.16
C LEU A 12 -10.94 -13.58 -3.96
N VAL A 13 -9.73 -13.84 -4.48
CA VAL A 13 -8.99 -12.87 -5.31
C VAL A 13 -9.78 -12.51 -6.57
N ARG A 14 -10.32 -13.50 -7.28
CA ARG A 14 -11.14 -13.25 -8.47
C ARG A 14 -12.38 -12.44 -8.17
N SER A 15 -13.06 -12.71 -7.04
CA SER A 15 -14.24 -11.94 -6.64
C SER A 15 -13.88 -10.48 -6.45
N PHE A 16 -12.76 -10.19 -5.77
CA PHE A 16 -12.26 -8.84 -5.56
C PHE A 16 -11.92 -8.14 -6.87
N VAL A 17 -11.18 -8.80 -7.76
CA VAL A 17 -10.87 -8.28 -9.10
C VAL A 17 -12.14 -8.02 -9.91
N GLY A 18 -13.20 -8.81 -9.69
CA GLY A 18 -14.54 -8.62 -10.26
C GLY A 18 -15.35 -7.47 -9.63
N GLY A 19 -14.82 -6.76 -8.63
CA GLY A 19 -15.44 -5.59 -8.03
C GLY A 19 -16.21 -5.84 -6.72
N GLY A 20 -16.02 -6.98 -6.06
CA GLY A 20 -16.71 -7.27 -4.80
C GLY A 20 -16.01 -8.30 -3.93
N LEU A 21 -16.50 -8.52 -2.71
CA LEU A 21 -15.96 -9.54 -1.81
C LEU A 21 -16.95 -10.68 -1.65
N ASP A 22 -16.72 -11.80 -2.34
CA ASP A 22 -17.63 -12.94 -2.28
C ASP A 22 -17.64 -13.58 -0.88
N ARG A 23 -18.85 -13.77 -0.33
CA ARG A 23 -19.03 -14.22 1.06
C ARG A 23 -18.68 -15.69 1.22
N GLU A 24 -18.97 -16.53 0.24
CA GLU A 24 -18.71 -17.97 0.31
C GLU A 24 -17.22 -18.24 0.17
N ALA A 25 -16.55 -17.60 -0.78
CA ALA A 25 -15.12 -17.64 -0.96
C ALA A 25 -14.38 -17.17 0.30
N LEU A 26 -14.82 -16.07 0.92
CA LEU A 26 -14.22 -15.58 2.16
C LEU A 26 -14.45 -16.54 3.33
N ALA A 27 -15.63 -17.16 3.43
CA ALA A 27 -15.90 -18.15 4.47
C ALA A 27 -15.03 -19.41 4.30
N GLY A 28 -14.90 -19.92 3.07
CA GLY A 28 -14.02 -21.04 2.74
C GLY A 28 -12.54 -20.73 2.99
N PHE A 29 -12.12 -19.50 2.66
CA PHE A 29 -10.79 -18.98 2.97
C PHE A 29 -10.51 -19.01 4.48
N ALA A 30 -11.44 -18.47 5.29
CA ALA A 30 -11.30 -18.37 6.74
C ALA A 30 -11.34 -19.73 7.44
N SER A 31 -11.93 -20.74 6.81
CA SER A 31 -11.99 -22.13 7.28
C SER A 31 -10.89 -23.03 6.70
N SER A 32 -9.95 -22.50 5.91
CA SER A 32 -8.91 -23.29 5.23
C SER A 32 -7.88 -23.91 6.17
N GLY A 33 -7.72 -23.35 7.39
CA GLY A 33 -6.73 -23.77 8.38
C GLY A 33 -5.29 -23.38 8.05
N ASP A 34 -5.01 -22.82 6.87
CA ASP A 34 -3.69 -22.31 6.52
C ASP A 34 -3.58 -20.83 6.92
N VAL A 35 -3.17 -20.61 8.17
CA VAL A 35 -3.03 -19.27 8.75
C VAL A 35 -2.15 -18.32 7.95
N ARG A 36 -1.19 -18.86 7.16
CA ARG A 36 -0.28 -18.09 6.32
C ARG A 36 -0.98 -17.29 5.23
N GLN A 37 -2.22 -17.64 4.91
CA GLN A 37 -3.01 -16.89 3.94
C GLN A 37 -3.45 -15.52 4.49
N ALA A 38 -3.40 -15.30 5.80
CA ALA A 38 -3.84 -14.05 6.43
C ALA A 38 -3.14 -12.79 5.91
N TRP A 39 -1.95 -12.90 5.30
CA TRP A 39 -1.32 -11.80 4.57
C TRP A 39 -2.21 -11.20 3.48
N LEU A 40 -3.01 -12.02 2.79
CA LEU A 40 -3.98 -11.52 1.80
C LEU A 40 -5.13 -10.74 2.43
N LEU A 41 -5.51 -11.03 3.69
CA LEU A 41 -6.50 -10.22 4.40
C LEU A 41 -5.94 -8.82 4.71
N SER A 42 -4.67 -8.74 5.10
CA SER A 42 -3.97 -7.45 5.24
C SER A 42 -3.96 -6.69 3.91
N ASP A 43 -3.62 -7.34 2.80
CA ASP A 43 -3.64 -6.68 1.48
C ASP A 43 -5.04 -6.18 1.08
N LEU A 44 -6.08 -7.00 1.27
CA LEU A 44 -7.46 -6.62 0.94
C LEU A 44 -7.97 -5.45 1.79
N LEU A 45 -7.55 -5.35 3.05
CA LEU A 45 -7.90 -4.23 3.93
C LEU A 45 -7.37 -2.88 3.42
N ARG A 46 -6.41 -2.86 2.48
CA ARG A 46 -5.98 -1.62 1.82
C ARG A 46 -6.93 -1.13 0.74
N PHE A 47 -7.74 -2.01 0.18
CA PHE A 47 -8.51 -1.71 -1.02
C PHE A 47 -10.02 -1.65 -0.78
N VAL A 48 -10.55 -2.38 0.21
CA VAL A 48 -11.97 -2.29 0.55
C VAL A 48 -12.32 -0.89 1.05
N GLN A 49 -13.43 -0.35 0.56
CA GLN A 49 -13.92 0.98 0.92
C GLN A 49 -15.13 0.92 1.85
N SER A 50 -15.79 -0.24 1.94
CA SER A 50 -16.99 -0.41 2.76
C SER A 50 -16.64 -0.92 4.15
N ARG A 51 -17.28 -0.32 5.17
CA ARG A 51 -17.15 -0.78 6.56
C ARG A 51 -17.63 -2.22 6.75
N GLU A 52 -18.60 -2.65 5.92
CA GLU A 52 -19.09 -4.03 5.96
C GLU A 52 -18.02 -5.01 5.48
N ASP A 53 -17.34 -4.74 4.36
CA ASP A 53 -16.28 -5.61 3.87
C ASP A 53 -15.07 -5.61 4.80
N GLU A 54 -14.70 -4.46 5.37
CA GLU A 54 -13.68 -4.39 6.42
C GLU A 54 -14.02 -5.31 7.60
N GLN A 55 -15.24 -5.23 8.13
CA GLN A 55 -15.69 -6.11 9.24
C GLN A 55 -15.67 -7.58 8.86
N ARG A 56 -16.01 -7.93 7.61
CA ARG A 56 -15.93 -9.31 7.11
C ARG A 56 -14.49 -9.81 7.05
N LEU A 57 -13.54 -8.99 6.57
CA LEU A 57 -12.12 -9.34 6.52
C LEU A 57 -11.54 -9.51 7.93
N VAL A 58 -11.91 -8.63 8.87
CA VAL A 58 -11.51 -8.74 10.29
C VAL A 58 -12.07 -10.02 10.92
N ALA A 59 -13.35 -10.35 10.67
CA ALA A 59 -13.94 -11.60 11.15
C ALA A 59 -13.29 -12.85 10.52
N ALA A 60 -12.86 -12.77 9.26
CA ALA A 60 -12.11 -13.83 8.59
C ALA A 60 -10.73 -14.03 9.22
N PHE A 61 -10.04 -12.95 9.56
CA PHE A 61 -8.77 -12.99 10.30
C PHE A 61 -8.95 -13.66 11.66
N GLU A 62 -9.96 -13.23 12.42
CA GLU A 62 -10.29 -13.80 13.73
C GLU A 62 -10.53 -15.30 13.68
N ARG A 63 -11.32 -15.74 12.71
CA ARG A 63 -11.62 -17.16 12.53
C ARG A 63 -10.39 -17.96 12.11
N LEU A 64 -9.58 -17.43 11.20
CA LEU A 64 -8.43 -18.13 10.65
C LEU A 64 -7.31 -18.29 11.69
N LEU A 65 -7.01 -17.22 12.43
CA LEU A 65 -5.88 -17.16 13.38
C LEU A 65 -6.27 -17.39 14.83
N ASN A 66 -7.57 -17.45 15.14
CA ASN A 66 -8.09 -17.52 16.51
C ASN A 66 -7.52 -16.38 17.40
N SER A 67 -7.41 -15.19 16.84
CA SER A 67 -6.92 -13.99 17.51
C SER A 67 -7.78 -12.79 17.16
N ASP A 68 -8.10 -11.98 18.15
CA ASP A 68 -8.96 -10.80 17.99
C ASP A 68 -8.12 -9.53 17.77
N PRO A 69 -8.00 -9.01 16.53
CA PRO A 69 -7.21 -7.82 16.25
C PRO A 69 -7.82 -6.57 16.88
N ARG A 70 -9.09 -6.59 17.29
CA ARG A 70 -9.76 -5.46 17.96
C ARG A 70 -9.25 -5.23 19.38
N ARG A 71 -8.49 -6.18 19.93
CA ARG A 71 -7.82 -6.03 21.24
C ARG A 71 -6.54 -5.20 21.15
N ASP A 72 -6.01 -4.99 19.95
CA ASP A 72 -4.89 -4.07 19.73
C ASP A 72 -5.40 -2.62 19.84
N PRO A 73 -4.79 -1.77 20.69
CA PRO A 73 -5.15 -0.35 20.80
C PRO A 73 -5.16 0.40 19.46
N SER A 74 -4.30 0.00 18.52
CA SER A 74 -4.20 0.63 17.20
C SER A 74 -5.33 0.26 16.24
N PHE A 75 -6.18 -0.71 16.60
CA PHE A 75 -7.31 -1.13 15.75
C PHE A 75 -8.30 0.01 15.51
N ALA A 76 -8.54 0.85 16.52
CA ALA A 76 -9.45 1.99 16.41
C ALA A 76 -8.99 3.02 15.37
N GLU A 77 -7.68 3.10 15.12
CA GLU A 77 -7.09 3.96 14.10
C GLU A 77 -7.06 3.28 12.73
N SER A 78 -6.77 1.98 12.69
CA SER A 78 -6.65 1.22 11.45
C SER A 78 -6.74 -0.30 11.69
N ALA A 79 -7.79 -0.92 11.15
CA ALA A 79 -7.92 -2.38 11.12
C ALA A 79 -6.74 -3.03 10.37
N TRP A 80 -6.32 -2.45 9.25
CA TRP A 80 -5.13 -2.87 8.49
C TRP A 80 -3.88 -2.89 9.37
N ARG A 81 -3.63 -1.82 10.14
CA ARG A 81 -2.43 -1.71 10.97
C ARG A 81 -2.41 -2.79 12.04
N SER A 82 -3.51 -2.98 12.76
CA SER A 82 -3.62 -4.02 13.78
C SER A 82 -3.40 -5.42 13.19
N VAL A 83 -4.10 -5.78 12.11
CA VAL A 83 -3.94 -7.08 11.44
C VAL A 83 -2.48 -7.28 11.00
N THR A 84 -1.89 -6.32 10.32
CA THR A 84 -0.53 -6.42 9.79
C THR A 84 0.51 -6.53 10.91
N ASN A 85 0.35 -5.77 11.99
CA ASN A 85 1.23 -5.83 13.15
C ASN A 85 1.24 -7.22 13.79
N HIS A 86 0.09 -7.89 13.90
CA HIS A 86 0.04 -9.27 14.39
C HIS A 86 0.81 -10.22 13.49
N LEU A 87 0.64 -10.12 12.16
CA LEU A 87 1.33 -10.98 11.19
C LEU A 87 2.85 -10.81 11.24
N ILE A 88 3.33 -9.57 11.39
CA ILE A 88 4.74 -9.24 11.59
C ILE A 88 5.23 -9.77 12.93
N ALA A 89 4.50 -9.49 14.02
CA ALA A 89 4.90 -9.87 15.38
C ALA A 89 5.02 -11.38 15.57
N TRP A 90 4.22 -12.17 14.85
CA TRP A 90 4.31 -13.63 14.85
C TRP A 90 5.31 -14.20 13.84
N ASP A 91 6.00 -13.34 13.08
CA ASP A 91 6.85 -13.72 11.96
C ASP A 91 6.17 -14.75 11.04
N LEU A 92 4.92 -14.48 10.69
CA LEU A 92 4.11 -15.46 9.98
C LEU A 92 4.63 -15.63 8.55
N PRO A 93 5.00 -16.85 8.10
CA PRO A 93 5.47 -17.04 6.73
C PRO A 93 4.33 -16.84 5.73
N ALA A 94 4.67 -16.48 4.50
CA ALA A 94 3.69 -16.39 3.42
C ALA A 94 3.16 -17.78 3.00
N ALA A 95 1.90 -17.84 2.59
CA ALA A 95 1.35 -19.05 1.99
C ALA A 95 1.94 -19.30 0.59
N PRO A 96 2.02 -20.56 0.12
CA PRO A 96 2.37 -20.85 -1.27
C PRO A 96 1.47 -20.10 -2.25
N GLY A 97 2.08 -19.41 -3.21
CA GLY A 97 1.37 -18.61 -4.22
C GLY A 97 0.92 -17.22 -3.74
N TYR A 98 1.25 -16.81 -2.52
CA TYR A 98 0.91 -15.49 -1.96
C TYR A 98 1.30 -14.34 -2.90
N VAL A 99 2.55 -14.30 -3.38
CA VAL A 99 3.03 -13.21 -4.25
C VAL A 99 2.23 -13.11 -5.54
N ALA A 100 1.82 -14.25 -6.12
CA ALA A 100 0.99 -14.26 -7.31
C ALA A 100 -0.41 -13.70 -7.03
N ALA A 101 -1.04 -14.10 -5.92
CA ALA A 101 -2.32 -13.54 -5.49
C ALA A 101 -2.22 -12.03 -5.19
N LYS A 102 -1.16 -11.60 -4.52
CA LYS A 102 -0.88 -10.18 -4.25
C LYS A 102 -0.71 -9.39 -5.54
N ALA A 103 0.01 -9.93 -6.52
CA ALA A 103 0.17 -9.32 -7.84
C ALA A 103 -1.18 -9.13 -8.54
N GLU A 104 -2.06 -10.14 -8.50
CA GLU A 104 -3.42 -10.04 -9.05
C GLU A 104 -4.23 -8.92 -8.37
N LEU A 105 -4.17 -8.81 -7.03
CA LEU A 105 -4.87 -7.74 -6.30
C LEU A 105 -4.33 -6.34 -6.65
N PHE A 106 -3.01 -6.16 -6.60
CA PHE A 106 -2.37 -4.85 -6.78
C PHE A 106 -2.49 -4.37 -8.23
N THR A 107 -2.31 -5.26 -9.22
CA THR A 107 -2.42 -4.88 -10.64
C THR A 107 -3.85 -4.66 -11.11
N ALA A 108 -4.85 -5.20 -10.41
CA ALA A 108 -6.25 -4.86 -10.64
C ALA A 108 -6.57 -3.42 -10.21
N VAL A 109 -5.87 -2.90 -9.20
CA VAL A 109 -6.03 -1.50 -8.73
C VAL A 109 -5.17 -0.54 -9.55
N GLU A 110 -3.90 -0.87 -9.75
CA GLU A 110 -2.96 -0.06 -10.54
C GLU A 110 -2.04 -0.98 -11.38
N PRO A 111 -2.30 -1.09 -12.70
CA PRO A 111 -1.56 -1.98 -13.60
C PRO A 111 -0.05 -1.73 -13.59
N ARG A 112 0.41 -0.52 -13.26
CA ARG A 112 1.84 -0.18 -13.21
C ARG A 112 2.60 -0.82 -12.05
N TRP A 113 1.94 -1.58 -11.18
CA TRP A 113 2.65 -2.48 -10.26
C TRP A 113 3.28 -3.69 -10.93
N LYS A 114 2.83 -4.05 -12.14
CA LYS A 114 3.24 -5.26 -12.85
C LYS A 114 4.77 -5.44 -12.97
N PRO A 115 5.56 -4.42 -13.37
CA PRO A 115 7.01 -4.58 -13.50
C PRO A 115 7.70 -5.02 -12.20
N PHE A 116 7.22 -4.56 -11.04
CA PHE A 116 7.80 -4.93 -9.75
C PHE A 116 7.55 -6.41 -9.42
N PHE A 117 6.37 -6.94 -9.73
CA PHE A 117 6.06 -8.36 -9.51
C PHE A 117 6.70 -9.31 -10.53
N GLU A 118 7.05 -8.80 -11.72
CA GLU A 118 7.73 -9.57 -12.77
C GLU A 118 9.25 -9.60 -12.60
N ASP A 119 9.82 -8.73 -11.76
CA ASP A 119 11.24 -8.74 -11.41
C ASP A 119 11.58 -10.02 -10.64
N ARG A 120 12.33 -10.91 -11.29
CA ARG A 120 12.76 -12.19 -10.73
C ARG A 120 14.00 -12.08 -9.85
N ASP A 121 14.70 -10.96 -9.95
CA ASP A 121 15.94 -10.69 -9.21
C ASP A 121 15.67 -9.84 -7.96
N ALA A 122 14.41 -9.42 -7.74
CA ALA A 122 14.00 -8.70 -6.54
C ALA A 122 14.19 -9.53 -5.26
N ASP A 123 15.02 -9.04 -4.34
CA ASP A 123 15.27 -9.62 -3.01
C ASP A 123 14.36 -9.01 -1.92
N ILE A 124 13.18 -8.53 -2.31
CA ILE A 124 12.25 -7.84 -1.42
C ILE A 124 11.29 -8.85 -0.78
N ASP A 125 11.09 -8.74 0.53
CA ASP A 125 10.01 -9.46 1.20
C ASP A 125 8.65 -8.83 0.89
N TRP A 126 7.93 -9.43 -0.06
CA TRP A 126 6.60 -9.00 -0.48
C TRP A 126 5.55 -8.95 0.63
N ARG A 127 5.76 -9.62 1.78
CA ARG A 127 4.88 -9.50 2.95
C ARG A 127 4.93 -8.09 3.56
N LEU A 128 6.07 -7.42 3.43
CA LEU A 128 6.34 -6.12 4.03
C LEU A 128 6.08 -4.95 3.08
N VAL A 129 5.75 -5.24 1.82
CA VAL A 129 5.38 -4.24 0.82
C VAL A 129 3.86 -4.08 0.81
N SER A 130 3.37 -2.87 1.01
CA SER A 130 1.93 -2.55 1.05
C SER A 130 1.59 -1.36 0.15
N TRP A 131 0.32 -1.24 -0.22
CA TRP A 131 -0.21 -0.05 -0.88
C TRP A 131 -0.22 1.16 0.07
N GLY A 132 0.24 2.32 -0.42
CA GLY A 132 0.37 3.57 0.34
C GLY A 132 -0.92 4.42 0.41
N GLY A 133 -1.93 4.12 -0.42
CA GLY A 133 -3.23 4.80 -0.39
C GLY A 133 -3.46 5.82 -1.51
N VAL A 134 -2.46 6.06 -2.37
CA VAL A 134 -2.53 6.99 -3.50
C VAL A 134 -2.05 6.34 -4.78
N LEU A 135 -2.61 6.74 -5.91
CA LEU A 135 -2.14 6.32 -7.23
C LEU A 135 -0.86 7.08 -7.61
N ILE A 136 -0.19 6.57 -8.65
CA ILE A 136 0.98 7.23 -9.22
C ILE A 136 0.52 8.45 -10.02
N ASP A 137 1.18 9.58 -9.78
CA ASP A 137 1.11 10.73 -10.67
C ASP A 137 1.91 10.46 -11.97
N ASP A 138 1.21 10.28 -13.09
CA ASP A 138 1.79 10.12 -14.43
C ASP A 138 1.40 11.25 -15.39
N ARG A 139 0.98 12.39 -14.83
CA ARG A 139 0.70 13.57 -15.63
C ARG A 139 1.98 14.06 -16.30
N ARG A 140 1.82 14.83 -17.38
CA ARG A 140 2.97 15.47 -18.02
C ARG A 140 3.54 16.51 -17.05
N GLU A 141 4.86 16.63 -17.08
CA GLU A 141 5.58 17.73 -16.42
C GLU A 141 4.91 19.07 -16.77
N GLY A 142 4.67 19.87 -15.72
CA GLY A 142 3.99 21.17 -15.82
C GLY A 142 2.45 21.11 -15.84
N ASP A 143 1.82 19.93 -15.76
CA ASP A 143 0.36 19.81 -15.62
C ASP A 143 -0.10 20.20 -14.21
N ALA A 144 -0.83 21.33 -14.14
CA ALA A 144 -1.33 21.91 -12.90
C ALA A 144 -2.75 21.43 -12.52
N GLU A 145 -3.40 20.60 -13.34
CA GLU A 145 -4.76 20.14 -13.07
C GLU A 145 -4.79 19.16 -11.88
N PRO A 146 -5.77 19.22 -10.97
CA PRO A 146 -5.84 18.33 -9.83
C PRO A 146 -5.78 16.84 -10.21
N CYS A 147 -5.05 16.04 -9.43
CA CYS A 147 -4.96 14.59 -9.56
C CYS A 147 -6.37 13.95 -9.62
N PRO A 148 -6.81 13.40 -10.76
CA PRO A 148 -8.20 12.98 -10.96
C PRO A 148 -8.62 11.78 -10.12
N ARG A 149 -7.64 11.01 -9.60
CA ARG A 149 -7.88 9.74 -8.89
C ARG A 149 -7.08 9.62 -7.59
N SER A 150 -6.77 10.75 -6.94
CA SER A 150 -5.96 10.80 -5.71
C SER A 150 -4.52 10.31 -5.92
N CYS A 151 -3.65 11.21 -6.38
CA CYS A 151 -2.20 11.05 -6.39
C CYS A 151 -1.55 12.15 -5.53
N ILE A 152 -0.31 11.92 -5.10
CA ILE A 152 0.56 12.98 -4.58
C ILE A 152 1.24 13.58 -5.82
N PRO A 153 1.02 14.87 -6.14
CA PRO A 153 1.68 15.52 -7.26
C PRO A 153 3.20 15.34 -7.20
N ALA A 154 3.82 14.96 -8.32
CA ALA A 154 5.27 14.91 -8.40
C ALA A 154 5.87 16.34 -8.36
N LEU A 155 7.03 16.50 -7.71
CA LEU A 155 7.84 17.71 -7.74
C LEU A 155 8.88 17.60 -8.86
N ASP A 156 8.42 17.52 -10.11
CA ASP A 156 9.32 17.28 -11.25
C ASP A 156 10.12 18.54 -11.64
N ASP A 157 9.44 19.68 -11.81
CA ASP A 157 10.08 20.98 -12.13
C ASP A 157 9.36 22.14 -11.40
N PRO A 158 9.54 22.25 -10.07
CA PRO A 158 8.96 23.37 -9.33
C PRO A 158 9.62 24.68 -9.77
N ARG A 159 8.83 25.72 -10.06
CA ARG A 159 9.37 27.06 -10.27
C ARG A 159 10.19 27.48 -9.04
N LEU A 160 11.47 27.70 -9.25
CA LEU A 160 12.38 28.20 -8.22
C LEU A 160 12.44 29.72 -8.22
N THR A 161 12.83 30.28 -7.08
CA THR A 161 13.14 31.69 -6.93
C THR A 161 14.48 31.83 -6.21
N ASP A 162 15.16 32.96 -6.41
CA ASP A 162 16.38 33.25 -5.68
C ASP A 162 16.04 33.68 -4.24
N ALA A 163 17.08 33.88 -3.42
CA ALA A 163 16.89 34.32 -2.04
C ALA A 163 16.14 35.66 -1.93
N ALA A 164 16.23 36.53 -2.94
CA ALA A 164 15.55 37.83 -2.92
C ALA A 164 14.05 37.70 -3.21
N GLY A 165 13.63 36.71 -4.00
CA GLY A 165 12.21 36.41 -4.27
C GLY A 165 11.56 35.43 -3.28
N GLY A 166 12.32 34.96 -2.27
CA GLY A 166 11.87 34.02 -1.24
C GLY A 166 11.27 34.65 0.02
N ASP A 167 10.94 35.95 0.01
CA ASP A 167 10.49 36.73 1.19
C ASP A 167 9.17 36.25 1.81
N TRP A 168 8.42 35.41 1.11
CA TRP A 168 7.22 34.74 1.58
C TRP A 168 7.51 33.61 2.58
N TYR A 169 8.74 33.11 2.64
CA TYR A 169 9.15 32.10 3.61
C TYR A 169 9.80 32.76 4.83
N PRO A 170 9.46 32.35 6.08
CA PRO A 170 10.02 32.98 7.28
C PRO A 170 11.54 32.89 7.34
N ASP A 171 12.20 33.95 7.79
CA ASP A 171 13.67 34.02 7.94
C ASP A 171 14.24 32.92 8.86
N ASP A 172 13.46 32.47 9.84
CA ASP A 172 13.80 31.39 10.78
C ASP A 172 13.24 30.02 10.36
N GLY A 173 12.64 29.94 9.17
CA GLY A 173 12.10 28.73 8.59
C GLY A 173 13.19 27.72 8.24
N ILE A 174 12.95 26.44 8.52
CA ILE A 174 13.89 25.36 8.18
C ILE A 174 13.75 25.00 6.71
N VAL A 175 14.88 25.05 5.99
CA VAL A 175 14.99 24.55 4.62
C VAL A 175 15.93 23.34 4.56
N PHE A 176 15.69 22.47 3.57
CA PHE A 176 16.60 21.41 3.18
C PHE A 176 17.34 21.85 1.92
N GLY A 177 18.67 21.97 2.00
CA GLY A 177 19.52 22.20 0.85
C GLY A 177 19.76 20.89 0.10
N VAL A 178 19.43 20.86 -1.19
CA VAL A 178 19.68 19.72 -2.08
C VAL A 178 20.67 20.16 -3.14
N THR A 179 21.66 19.31 -3.43
CA THR A 179 22.61 19.53 -4.51
C THR A 179 22.66 18.34 -5.44
N VAL A 180 22.29 18.55 -6.71
CA VAL A 180 22.29 17.54 -7.77
C VAL A 180 22.99 18.14 -8.99
N GLY A 181 23.93 17.40 -9.59
CA GLY A 181 24.64 17.89 -10.79
C GLY A 181 25.46 19.17 -10.61
N GLY A 182 25.70 19.61 -9.36
CA GLY A 182 26.40 20.87 -9.04
C GLY A 182 25.47 22.09 -8.87
N GLU A 183 24.16 21.92 -9.07
CA GLU A 183 23.15 22.93 -8.77
C GLU A 183 22.63 22.75 -7.34
N ALA A 184 22.46 23.86 -6.61
CA ALA A 184 22.00 23.85 -5.23
C ALA A 184 20.67 24.58 -5.09
N VAL A 185 19.67 23.91 -4.49
CA VAL A 185 18.31 24.43 -4.27
C VAL A 185 17.93 24.25 -2.80
N ALA A 186 17.17 25.19 -2.24
CA ALA A 186 16.64 25.09 -0.89
C ALA A 186 15.13 24.86 -0.91
N PHE A 187 14.67 23.75 -0.32
CA PHE A 187 13.26 23.41 -0.22
C PHE A 187 12.73 23.64 1.21
N PRO A 188 11.61 24.35 1.39
CA PRO A 188 10.94 24.46 2.68
C PRO A 188 10.62 23.11 3.32
N ARG A 189 10.70 23.03 4.66
CA ARG A 189 10.41 21.80 5.40
C ARG A 189 9.05 21.18 5.08
N ASN A 190 8.01 21.98 4.94
CA ASN A 190 6.65 21.50 4.64
C ASN A 190 6.52 20.89 3.23
N VAL A 191 7.34 21.32 2.28
CA VAL A 191 7.40 20.70 0.94
C VAL A 191 8.06 19.33 1.05
N MET A 192 9.19 19.26 1.74
CA MET A 192 9.96 18.02 1.95
C MET A 192 9.27 17.01 2.87
N GLU A 193 8.37 17.45 3.76
CA GLU A 193 7.56 16.57 4.61
C GLU A 193 6.59 15.72 3.79
N VAL A 194 6.13 16.22 2.64
CA VAL A 194 5.19 15.53 1.75
C VAL A 194 5.93 14.79 0.63
N HIS A 195 7.12 15.25 0.25
CA HIS A 195 7.88 14.72 -0.88
C HIS A 195 9.21 14.15 -0.39
N GLU A 196 9.21 12.84 -0.22
CA GLU A 196 10.24 12.09 0.50
C GLU A 196 11.46 11.72 -0.38
N MET A 197 11.42 11.97 -1.70
CA MET A 197 12.51 11.70 -2.63
C MET A 197 12.75 12.86 -3.59
N VAL A 198 14.02 13.14 -3.88
CA VAL A 198 14.47 14.11 -4.87
C VAL A 198 15.39 13.39 -5.85
N THR A 199 15.13 13.53 -7.15
CA THR A 199 15.80 12.78 -8.22
C THR A 199 16.42 13.70 -9.24
#